data_AF-A0A0F5ZPK8-F1
#
_entry.id   AF-A0A0F5ZPK8-F1
#
_cell.length_a   1.000
_cell.length_b   1.000
_cell.length_c   1.000
_cell.angle_alpha   90.00
_cell.angle_beta   90.00
_cell.angle_gamma   90.00
#
_symmetry.space_group_name_H-M   'P 1'
#
loop_
_entity.id
_entity.type
_entity.pdbx_description
1 polymer ?
#
loop_
_entity_poly.entity_id
_entity_poly.type
_entity_poly.pdbx_seq_one_letter_code
_entity_poly.pdbx_strand_id
1 'polypeptide(L)' 'MNEQLLGLLRDQFNLRMQKATGQLGQSHLLSQVKRDIARVKTVLNQQAGK' A
#
# COMPACT_ATOMS: atom_id res chain seq x y z
N MET A 1 9.21 2.08 -10.97
CA MET A 1 9.04 1.66 -9.55
C MET A 1 8.41 2.73 -8.67
N ASN A 2 8.84 4.00 -8.70
CA ASN A 2 8.28 5.03 -7.81
C ASN A 2 6.77 5.30 -8.01
N GLU A 3 6.27 5.20 -9.25
CA GLU A 3 4.84 5.35 -9.55
C GLU A 3 3.98 4.25 -8.92
N GLN A 4 4.47 3.00 -8.88
CA GLN A 4 3.76 1.90 -8.24
C GLN A 4 3.64 2.11 -6.73
N LEU A 5 4.70 2.61 -6.08
CA LEU A 5 4.66 2.96 -4.66
C LEU A 5 3.66 4.09 -4.38
N LEU A 6 3.63 5.12 -5.23
CA LEU A 6 2.66 6.22 -5.12
C LEU A 6 1.22 5.75 -5.31
N GLY A 7 0.98 4.84 -6.27
CA GLY A 7 -0.33 4.21 -6.45
C GLY A 7 -0.80 3.46 -5.20
N LEU A 8 0.04 2.58 -4.66
CA LEU A 8 -0.28 1.83 -3.45
C LEU A 8 -0.50 2.71 -2.21
N LEU A 9 0.21 3.83 -2.10
CA LEU A 9 0.00 4.80 -1.01
C LEU A 9 -1.33 5.55 -1.16
N ARG A 10 -1.74 5.88 -2.40
CA ARG A 10 -3.06 6.45 -2.67
C ARG A 10 -4.17 5.46 -2.33
N ASP A 11 -4.01 4.19 -2.70
CA ASP A 11 -4.96 3.14 -2.37
C ASP A 11 -5.05 2.91 -0.86
N GLN A 12 -3.91 2.91 -0.16
CA GLN A 12 -3.87 2.86 1.29
C GLN A 12 -4.65 4.03 1.91
N PHE A 13 -4.46 5.25 1.40
CA PHE A 13 -5.19 6.43 1.89
C PHE A 13 -6.70 6.26 1.69
N ASN A 14 -7.14 5.86 0.49
CA ASN A 14 -8.55 5.62 0.18
C ASN A 14 -9.17 4.56 1.11
N LEU A 15 -8.48 3.43 1.32
CA LEU A 15 -8.96 2.37 2.21
C LEU A 15 -9.03 2.82 3.68
N ARG A 16 -8.11 3.68 4.15
CA ARG A 16 -8.21 4.26 5.49
C ARG A 16 -9.39 5.21 5.62
N MET A 17 -9.66 6.02 4.59
CA MET A 17 -10.82 6.92 4.55
C MET A 17 -12.13 6.13 4.55
N GLN A 18 -12.23 5.07 3.75
CA GLN A 18 -13.38 4.15 3.77
C GLN A 18 -13.55 3.46 5.13
N LYS A 19 -12.44 3.10 5.80
CA LYS A 19 -12.51 2.54 7.16
C LYS A 19 -13.04 3.56 8.15
N ALA A 20 -12.56 4.80 8.09
CA ALA A 20 -12.95 5.87 9.01
C ALA A 20 -14.42 6.26 8.87
N THR A 21 -14.96 6.20 7.65
CA THR A 21 -16.37 6.45 7.34
C THR A 21 -17.29 5.25 7.60
N GLY A 22 -16.73 4.09 7.98
CA GLY A 22 -17.50 2.86 8.22
C GLY A 22 -18.01 2.16 6.94
N GLN A 23 -17.60 2.62 5.75
CA GLN A 23 -18.04 2.08 4.47
C GLN A 23 -17.09 1.00 3.91
N LEU A 24 -16.07 0.62 4.68
CA LEU A 24 -15.10 -0.38 4.23
C LEU A 24 -15.72 -1.78 4.21
N GLY A 25 -16.09 -2.26 3.02
CA GLY A 25 -16.67 -3.59 2.85
C GLY A 25 -15.69 -4.73 3.15
N GLN A 26 -14.40 -4.57 2.83
CA GLN A 26 -13.40 -5.65 2.96
C GLN A 26 -12.17 -5.19 3.75
N SER A 27 -12.12 -5.56 5.03
CA SER A 27 -11.05 -5.17 5.96
C SER A 27 -9.68 -5.78 5.63
N HIS A 28 -9.66 -6.96 4.98
CA HIS A 28 -8.42 -7.65 4.60
C HIS A 28 -7.59 -6.87 3.58
N LEU A 29 -8.22 -6.03 2.74
CA LEU A 29 -7.55 -5.19 1.74
C LEU A 29 -6.53 -4.24 2.36
N LEU A 30 -6.80 -3.73 3.57
CA LEU A 30 -5.84 -2.87 4.30
C LEU A 30 -4.54 -3.62 4.62
N SER A 31 -4.62 -4.90 4.97
CA SER A 31 -3.45 -5.73 5.27
C SER A 31 -2.69 -6.10 4.00
N GLN A 32 -3.40 -6.35 2.90
CA GLN A 32 -2.83 -6.65 1.59
C GLN A 32 -2.02 -5.46 1.07
N VAL A 33 -2.62 -4.27 1.00
CA VAL A 33 -1.94 -3.05 0.53
C VAL A 33 -0.71 -2.72 1.38
N LYS A 34 -0.76 -2.90 2.71
CA LYS A 34 0.42 -2.73 3.57
C LYS A 34 1.56 -3.68 3.21
N ARG A 35 1.26 -4.95 2.93
CA ARG A 35 2.27 -5.96 2.54
C ARG A 35 2.83 -5.67 1.15
N ASP A 36 1.99 -5.20 0.23
CA ASP A 36 2.43 -4.83 -1.13
C ASP A 36 3.40 -3.65 -1.09
N ILE A 37 3.10 -2.61 -0.30
CA ILE A 37 4.02 -1.49 -0.05
C ILE A 37 5.35 -1.97 0.51
N ALA A 38 5.32 -2.89 1.49
CA ALA A 38 6.52 -3.44 2.08
C ALA A 38 7.38 -4.19 1.04
N ARG A 39 6.77 -5.04 0.20
CA ARG A 39 7.49 -5.74 -0.88
C ARG A 39 8.14 -4.78 -1.88
N VAL A 40 7.42 -3.74 -2.32
CA VAL A 40 7.97 -2.73 -3.24
C VAL A 40 9.16 -2.01 -2.60
N LYS A 41 9.06 -1.61 -1.33
CA LYS A 41 10.18 -1.00 -0.60
C LYS A 41 11.38 -1.93 -0.47
N THR A 42 11.14 -3.23 -0.22
CA THR A 42 12.23 -4.22 -0.16
C THR A 42 12.95 -4.33 -1.50
N VAL A 43 12.23 -4.42 -2.62
CA VAL A 43 12.84 -4.50 -3.95
C VAL A 43 13.63 -3.23 -4.27
N LEU A 44 13.08 -2.05 -3.95
CA LEU A 44 13.79 -0.77 -4.11
C LEU A 44 15.10 -0.75 -3.32
N ASN A 45 15.09 -1.20 -2.06
CA ASN A 45 16.31 -1.28 -1.25
C ASN A 45 17.32 -2.30 -1.80
N GLN A 46 16.85 -3.44 -2.29
CA GLN A 46 17.70 -4.45 -2.93
C GLN A 46 18.34 -3.93 -4.23
N GLN A 47 17.63 -3.08 -4.98
CA GLN A 47 18.16 -2.44 -6.19
C GLN A 47 19.14 -1.30 -5.87
N ALA A 48 18.92 -0.56 -4.77
CA ALA A 48 19.79 0.54 -4.37
C ALA A 48 21.08 0.09 -3.66
N GLY A 49 21.09 -1.12 -3.07
CA GLY A 49 22.26 -1.71 -2.42
C GLY A 49 23.11 -2.61 -3.33
N LYS A 50 22.74 -2.75 -4.61
CA LYS A 50 23.60 -3.30 -5.66
C LYS A 50 24.26 -2.16 -6.41
#